data_AF-A0A957CF16-F1
#
_entry.id   AF-A0A957CF16-F1
#
_cell.length_a   1.000
_cell.length_b   1.000
_cell.length_c   1.000
_cell.angle_alpha   90.00
_cell.angle_beta   90.00
_cell.angle_gamma   90.00
#
_symmetry.space_group_name_H-M   'P 1'
#
loop_
_entity.id
_entity.type
_entity.pdbx_description
1 polymer ?
#
loop_
_entity_poly.entity_id
_entity_poly.type
_entity_poly.pdbx_seq_one_letter_code
_entity_poly.pdbx_strand_id
1 'polypeptide(L)' 'YDSEEVQTELRQAIAAMPETLQMVFLLRELEGMSTEETANTLDISPSAAKVRLHRARQWLRDTLSPVLAPE' A
#
# COMPACT_ATOMS: atom_id res chain seq x y z
N TYR A 1 -21.32 2.55 5.59
CA TYR A 1 -19.94 3.00 5.89
C TYR A 1 -19.92 4.50 5.99
N ASP A 2 -19.67 5.01 7.19
CA ASP A 2 -19.33 6.41 7.37
C ASP A 2 -17.93 6.67 6.75
N SER A 3 -17.66 7.89 6.28
CA SER A 3 -16.37 8.21 5.65
C SER A 3 -15.21 8.09 6.64
N GLU A 4 -15.47 8.28 7.93
CA GLU A 4 -14.46 8.13 9.01
C GLU A 4 -14.10 6.67 9.27
N GLU A 5 -15.07 5.76 9.16
CA GLU A 5 -14.89 4.32 9.37
C GLU A 5 -14.00 3.73 8.27
N VAL A 6 -14.29 4.05 7.00
CA VAL A 6 -13.47 3.63 5.86
C VAL A 6 -12.03 4.16 5.97
N GLN A 7 -11.87 5.40 6.41
CA GLN A 7 -10.53 5.97 6.61
C GLN A 7 -9.77 5.30 7.74
N THR A 8 -10.46 4.91 8.82
CA THR A 8 -9.84 4.21 9.95
C THR A 8 -9.34 2.85 9.52
N GLU A 9 -10.19 2.09 8.83
CA GLU A 9 -9.88 0.76 8.30
C GLU A 9 -8.73 0.80 7.29
N LEU A 10 -8.73 1.79 6.39
CA LEU A 10 -7.62 1.99 5.46
C LEU A 10 -6.29 2.25 6.20
N ARG A 11 -6.30 3.11 7.22
CA ARG A 11 -5.08 3.40 8.01
C ARG A 11 -4.59 2.16 8.74
N GLN A 12 -5.49 1.38 9.31
CA GLN A 12 -5.14 0.12 9.99
C GLN A 12 -4.58 -0.91 9.00
N ALA A 13 -5.19 -1.04 7.82
CA ALA A 13 -4.70 -1.96 6.78
C ALA A 13 -3.30 -1.57 6.27
N ILE A 14 -3.02 -0.27 6.13
CA ILE A 14 -1.68 0.25 5.79
C ILE A 14 -0.69 -0.03 6.93
N ALA A 15 -1.08 0.19 8.19
CA ALA A 15 -0.22 -0.03 9.35
C ALA A 15 0.08 -1.53 9.62
N ALA A 16 -0.85 -2.42 9.24
CA ALA A 16 -0.67 -3.87 9.35
C ALA A 16 0.10 -4.47 8.16
N MET A 17 0.38 -3.69 7.12
CA MET A 17 1.10 -4.15 5.94
C MET A 17 2.57 -4.44 6.28
N PRO A 18 3.20 -5.48 5.69
CA PRO A 18 4.63 -5.69 5.82
C PRO A 18 5.42 -4.43 5.42
N GLU A 19 6.38 -4.03 6.26
CA GLU A 19 7.13 -2.77 6.14
C GLU A 19 7.71 -2.56 4.73
N THR A 20 8.25 -3.62 4.11
CA THR A 20 8.81 -3.57 2.75
C THR A 20 7.80 -3.23 1.66
N LEU A 21 6.53 -3.59 1.85
CA LEU A 21 5.43 -3.24 0.94
C LEU A 21 4.88 -1.86 1.29
N GLN A 22 4.73 -1.58 2.58
CA GLN A 22 4.26 -0.30 3.09
C GLN A 22 5.14 0.84 2.58
N MET A 23 6.46 0.71 2.68
CA MET A 23 7.38 1.77 2.24
C MET A 23 7.27 2.05 0.74
N VAL A 24 7.16 1.02 -0.08
CA VAL A 24 6.96 1.20 -1.53
C VAL A 24 5.62 1.88 -1.80
N PHE A 25 4.56 1.52 -1.08
CA PHE A 25 3.24 2.11 -1.23
C PHE A 25 3.22 3.59 -0.84
N LEU A 26 3.76 3.95 0.33
CA LEU A 26 3.81 5.34 0.81
C LEU A 26 4.56 6.25 -0.17
N LEU A 27 5.76 5.85 -0.60
CA LEU A 27 6.57 6.64 -1.53
C LEU A 27 5.89 6.80 -2.90
N ARG A 28 5.18 5.77 -3.38
CA ARG A 28 4.56 5.78 -4.72
C ARG A 28 3.21 6.47 -4.77
N GLU A 29 2.36 6.24 -3.78
CA GLU A 29 0.95 6.65 -3.81
C GLU A 29 0.69 7.90 -2.96
N LEU A 30 1.47 8.15 -1.90
CA LEU A 30 1.35 9.37 -1.09
C LEU A 30 2.37 10.44 -1.49
N GLU A 31 3.64 10.08 -1.62
CA GLU A 31 4.70 11.04 -1.99
C GLU A 31 4.80 11.26 -3.52
N GLY A 32 4.10 10.45 -4.32
CA GLY A 32 4.05 10.60 -5.78
C GLY A 32 5.36 10.30 -6.51
N MET A 33 6.33 9.66 -5.85
CA MET A 33 7.64 9.35 -6.43
C MET A 33 7.50 8.40 -7.62
N SER A 34 8.40 8.49 -8.60
CA SER A 34 8.51 7.53 -9.69
C SER A 34 8.98 6.14 -9.20
N THR A 35 8.85 5.12 -10.04
CA THR A 35 9.31 3.77 -9.69
C THR A 35 10.82 3.74 -9.53
N GLU A 36 11.53 4.52 -10.35
CA GLU A 36 12.99 4.61 -10.31
C GLU A 36 13.46 5.34 -9.06
N GLU A 37 12.84 6.47 -8.72
CA GLU A 37 13.15 7.19 -7.47
C GLU A 37 12.87 6.32 -6.24
N THR A 38 11.72 5.64 -6.20
CA THR A 38 11.38 4.73 -5.10
C THR A 38 12.40 3.59 -4.97
N ALA A 39 12.81 3.02 -6.10
CA ALA A 39 13.78 1.94 -6.14
C ALA A 39 15.15 2.39 -5.62
N ASN A 40 15.60 3.58 -6.05
CA ASN A 40 16.84 4.17 -5.58
C ASN A 40 16.79 4.52 -4.09
N THR A 41 15.68 5.10 -3.60
CA THR A 41 15.51 5.45 -2.19
C THR A 41 15.49 4.24 -1.27
N LEU A 42 14.96 3.11 -1.73
CA LEU A 42 14.86 1.87 -0.96
C LEU A 42 16.01 0.89 -1.24
N ASP A 43 17.00 1.29 -2.04
CA ASP A 43 18.14 0.47 -2.48
C ASP A 43 17.72 -0.91 -3.03
N ILE A 44 16.76 -0.90 -3.95
CA ILE A 44 16.23 -2.10 -4.63
C ILE A 44 16.18 -1.92 -6.14
N SER A 45 15.97 -3.00 -6.87
CA SER A 45 15.75 -2.90 -8.31
C SER A 45 14.37 -2.28 -8.63
N PRO A 46 14.22 -1.54 -9.74
CA PRO A 46 12.93 -1.06 -10.21
C PRO A 46 11.89 -2.17 -10.42
N SER A 47 12.35 -3.37 -10.80
CA SER A 47 11.49 -4.57 -10.90
C SER A 47 10.93 -4.98 -9.54
N ALA A 48 11.79 -5.03 -8.50
CA ALA A 48 11.36 -5.31 -7.15
C ALA A 48 10.36 -4.26 -6.62
N ALA A 49 10.59 -2.97 -6.91
CA ALA A 49 9.66 -1.90 -6.55
C ALA A 49 8.28 -2.10 -7.20
N LYS A 50 8.21 -2.45 -8.50
CA LYS A 50 6.94 -2.75 -9.18
C LYS A 50 6.20 -3.93 -8.56
N VAL A 51 6.91 -5.02 -8.26
CA VAL A 51 6.33 -6.21 -7.64
C VAL A 51 5.82 -5.90 -6.24
N ARG A 52 6.60 -5.20 -5.42
CA ARG A 52 6.20 -4.79 -4.06
C ARG A 52 4.98 -3.87 -4.10
N LEU A 53 4.93 -2.90 -5.00
CA LEU A 53 3.77 -2.03 -5.16
C LEU A 53 2.50 -2.81 -5.55
N HIS A 54 2.63 -3.76 -6.48
CA HIS A 54 1.52 -4.64 -6.84
C HIS A 54 1.01 -5.43 -5.62
N ARG A 55 1.92 -6.04 -4.87
CA ARG A 55 1.58 -6.80 -3.65
C ARG A 55 0.98 -5.92 -2.56
N ALA A 56 1.45 -4.69 -2.38
CA ALA A 56 0.87 -3.73 -1.45
C ALA A 56 -0.60 -3.43 -1.79
N ARG A 57 -0.92 -3.24 -3.08
CA ARG A 57 -2.30 -3.03 -3.54
C ARG A 57 -3.17 -4.28 -3.41
N GLN A 58 -2.60 -5.47 -3.61
CA GLN A 58 -3.31 -6.73 -3.33
C GLN A 58 -3.62 -6.85 -1.84
N TRP A 59 -2.64 -6.60 -0.97
CA TRP A 59 -2.81 -6.62 0.48
C TRP A 59 -3.96 -5.71 0.94
N LEU A 60 -4.01 -4.47 0.45
CA LEU A 60 -5.09 -3.54 0.79
C LEU A 60 -6.45 -4.03 0.29
N ARG A 61 -6.53 -4.59 -0.93
CA ARG A 61 -7.78 -5.18 -1.43
C ARG A 61 -8.23 -6.34 -0.56
N ASP A 62 -7.34 -7.27 -0.26
CA ASP A 62 -7.68 -8.48 0.49
C ASP A 62 -8.09 -8.14 1.93
N THR A 63 -7.45 -7.12 2.52
CA THR A 63 -7.75 -6.65 3.89
C THR A 63 -9.06 -5.85 3.94
N LEU A 64 -9.33 -5.00 2.93
CA LEU A 64 -10.49 -4.10 2.94
C LEU A 64 -11.73 -4.70 2.23
N SER A 65 -11.59 -5.74 1.42
CA SER A 65 -12.72 -6.37 0.73
C SER A 65 -13.81 -6.85 1.70
N PRO A 66 -13.51 -7.52 2.83
CA PRO A 66 -14.51 -7.89 3.82
C PRO A 66 -15.15 -6.67 4.50
N VAL A 67 -14.37 -5.61 4.66
CA VAL A 67 -14.76 -4.38 5.37
C VAL A 67 -15.57 -3.42 4.50
N LEU A 68 -15.60 -3.60 3.17
CA LEU A 68 -16.37 -2.74 2.26
C LEU A 68 -17.61 -3.43 1.70
N ALA A 69 -17.73 -4.75 1.88
CA ALA A 69 -18.91 -5.54 1.52
C ALA A 69 -19.24 -6.49 2.69
N PRO A 70 -19.89 -5.97 3.75
CA PRO A 70 -20.37 -6.82 4.82
C PRO A 70 -21.60 -7.56 4.28
N GLU A 71 -21.70 -8.88 4.47
CA GLU A 71 -22.95 -9.58 4.15
C GLU A 71 -24.12 -9.09 5.02
#